data_AF-A0A1Z5KAJ5-F1
#
_entry.id   AF-A0A1Z5KAJ5-F1
#
_cell.length_a   1.000
_cell.length_b   1.000
_cell.length_c   1.000
_cell.angle_alpha   90.00
_cell.angle_beta   90.00
_cell.angle_gamma   90.00
#
_symmetry.space_group_name_H-M   'P 1'
#
loop_
_entity.id
_entity.type
_entity.pdbx_description
1 polymer ?
#
loop_
_entity_poly.entity_id
_entity_poly.type
_entity_poly.pdbx_seq_one_letter_code
_entity_poly.pdbx_strand_id
1 'polypeptide(L)'
;MTTMASTGKRTAEEAELNDAAASNKISPYNRYFADVRAFIKDEVKNGLGPMLIKGVEDDSSEDEDEQIDADDLTTEQMQAFRVVAITQNREKQLHSMRELVLGDQANDTVLMFNTSFSYHVDATWDSVKKSLSRTKDPSQKLDMLFAYSYNLDEFDVWMHDNEGDMGRIVKGLATAWKSLLTKHSDEALGWDCKYTKPGMMQFLTQFKSKIEGTPKYMKLGKFNFQ
;
A
#
# COMPACT_ATOMS: atom_id res chain seq x y z
N MET A 1 59.52 46.48 -18.13
CA MET A 1 59.71 45.09 -18.60
C MET A 1 59.19 44.19 -17.50
N THR A 2 58.27 43.23 -17.65
CA THR A 2 57.53 42.68 -18.79
C THR A 2 56.42 41.80 -18.18
N THR A 3 55.19 42.05 -18.62
CA THR A 3 53.96 41.23 -18.74
C THR A 3 53.77 39.82 -18.12
N MET A 4 52.53 39.63 -17.61
CA MET A 4 51.55 38.51 -17.81
C MET A 4 51.93 37.06 -17.37
N ALA A 5 51.05 36.15 -16.96
CA ALA A 5 49.60 35.92 -17.11
C ALA A 5 49.04 35.09 -15.91
N SER A 6 47.74 35.15 -15.58
CA SER A 6 46.71 34.08 -15.76
C SER A 6 47.06 32.72 -15.13
N THR A 7 46.24 32.00 -14.36
CA THR A 7 44.80 31.77 -14.44
C THR A 7 44.34 31.14 -13.12
N GLY A 8 43.08 31.37 -12.73
CA GLY A 8 42.47 30.77 -11.55
C GLY A 8 42.41 29.24 -11.60
N LYS A 9 42.67 28.61 -10.46
CA LYS A 9 42.14 27.29 -10.12
C LYS A 9 40.87 27.53 -9.29
N ARG A 10 39.74 27.67 -9.96
CA ARG A 10 38.44 27.34 -9.34
C ARG A 10 38.42 25.83 -9.22
N THR A 11 38.40 25.35 -7.98
CA THR A 11 38.14 23.94 -7.68
C THR A 11 36.74 23.59 -8.19
N ALA A 12 36.62 22.41 -8.81
CA ALA A 12 35.39 21.93 -9.44
C ALA A 12 34.18 21.88 -8.48
N GLU A 13 34.39 21.94 -7.16
CA GLU A 13 33.35 22.06 -6.14
C GLU A 13 32.57 23.39 -6.16
N GLU A 14 33.15 24.51 -6.62
CA GLU A 14 32.44 25.81 -6.67
C GLU A 14 31.71 26.05 -8.00
N ALA A 15 31.86 25.15 -8.98
CA ALA A 15 31.14 25.22 -10.25
C ALA A 15 29.78 24.49 -10.19
N GLU A 16 29.65 23.42 -9.38
CA GLU A 16 28.36 22.74 -9.18
C GLU A 16 27.43 23.49 -8.22
N LEU A 17 27.97 24.38 -7.38
CA LEU A 17 27.17 25.23 -6.48
C LEU A 17 26.61 26.50 -7.14
N ASN A 18 27.00 26.81 -8.39
CA ASN A 18 26.55 28.02 -9.10
C ASN A 18 25.63 27.75 -10.30
N ASP A 19 25.37 26.49 -10.67
CA ASP A 19 24.33 26.14 -11.66
C ASP A 19 23.02 25.63 -11.02
N ALA A 20 23.01 25.36 -9.71
CA ALA A 20 21.80 25.02 -8.95
C ALA A 20 20.95 26.25 -8.55
N ALA A 21 21.26 27.44 -9.08
CA ALA A 21 20.43 28.63 -8.92
C ALA A 21 19.27 28.72 -9.93
N ALA A 22 19.07 27.68 -10.76
CA ALA A 22 18.13 27.69 -11.89
C ALA A 22 17.10 26.54 -11.87
N SER A 23 16.50 26.22 -10.71
CA SER A 23 15.08 25.80 -10.55
C SER A 23 14.86 25.28 -9.13
N ASN A 24 14.64 26.19 -8.17
CA ASN A 24 14.20 25.85 -6.80
C ASN A 24 12.73 25.40 -6.75
N LYS A 25 12.16 24.87 -7.84
CA LYS A 25 10.80 24.35 -7.86
C LYS A 25 10.82 22.90 -7.39
N ILE A 26 10.50 22.68 -6.12
CA ILE A 26 10.11 21.36 -5.63
C ILE A 26 8.96 20.87 -6.52
N SER A 27 9.12 19.72 -7.18
CA SER A 27 8.07 19.15 -8.03
C SER A 27 6.80 18.85 -7.21
N PRO A 28 5.60 18.87 -7.84
CA PRO A 28 4.35 18.58 -7.15
C PRO A 28 4.38 17.24 -6.39
N TYR A 29 5.03 16.22 -6.96
CA TYR A 29 5.26 14.93 -6.31
C TYR A 29 6.05 15.06 -4.99
N ASN A 30 7.23 15.68 -5.06
CA ASN A 30 8.10 15.84 -3.90
C ASN A 30 7.43 16.66 -2.80
N ARG A 31 6.68 17.70 -3.18
CA ARG A 31 5.91 18.52 -2.24
C ARG A 31 4.82 17.69 -1.55
N TYR A 32 4.03 16.93 -2.33
CA TYR A 32 2.96 16.10 -1.79
C TYR A 32 3.49 15.10 -0.77
N PHE A 33 4.55 14.35 -1.09
CA PHE A 33 5.09 13.35 -0.16
C PHE A 33 5.81 13.98 1.04
N ALA A 34 6.40 15.17 0.90
CA ALA A 34 6.88 15.93 2.05
C ALA A 34 5.73 16.30 3.00
N ASP A 35 4.62 16.81 2.47
CA ASP A 35 3.43 17.17 3.25
C ASP A 35 2.80 15.95 3.93
N VAL A 36 2.70 14.83 3.22
CA VAL A 36 2.21 13.55 3.78
C VAL A 36 3.12 13.06 4.91
N ARG A 37 4.45 13.05 4.71
CA ARG A 37 5.40 12.60 5.73
C ARG A 37 5.37 13.50 6.96
N ALA A 38 5.29 14.82 6.76
CA ALA A 38 5.14 15.77 7.86
C ALA A 38 3.85 15.50 8.65
N PHE A 39 2.72 15.35 7.97
CA PHE A 39 1.46 15.00 8.61
C PHE A 39 1.54 13.69 9.40
N ILE A 40 2.11 12.63 8.83
CA ILE A 40 2.22 11.33 9.52
C ILE A 40 3.11 11.44 10.76
N LYS A 41 4.20 12.20 10.67
CA LYS A 41 5.10 12.41 11.80
C LYS A 41 4.44 13.19 12.94
N ASP A 42 3.68 14.23 12.60
CA ASP A 42 3.18 15.20 13.58
C ASP A 42 1.79 14.82 14.13
N GLU A 43 0.92 14.24 13.31
CA GLU A 43 -0.49 14.01 13.62
C GLU A 43 -0.85 12.51 13.82
N VAL A 44 -0.05 11.59 13.28
CA VAL A 44 -0.32 10.14 13.38
C VAL A 44 0.52 9.53 14.50
N LYS A 45 -0.16 9.10 15.58
CA LYS A 45 0.49 8.44 16.71
C LYS A 45 1.28 7.21 16.25
N ASN A 46 2.57 7.18 16.58
CA ASN A 46 3.51 6.13 16.19
C ASN A 46 3.59 5.93 14.66
N GLY A 47 3.41 7.00 13.88
CA GLY A 47 3.57 6.99 12.43
C GLY A 47 5.01 6.70 12.01
N LEU A 48 5.17 5.83 11.02
CA LEU A 48 6.45 5.43 10.42
C LEU A 48 6.64 6.02 9.02
N GLY A 49 5.55 6.19 8.28
CA GLY A 49 5.57 6.77 6.94
C GLY A 49 4.35 6.40 6.11
N PRO A 50 4.27 6.89 4.87
CA PRO A 50 3.20 6.53 3.96
C PRO A 50 3.46 5.22 3.23
N MET A 51 2.40 4.43 3.04
CA MET A 51 2.33 3.35 2.05
C MET A 51 1.45 3.82 0.89
N LEU A 52 1.95 3.73 -0.33
CA LEU A 52 1.19 4.06 -1.54
C LEU A 52 0.21 2.91 -1.86
N ILE A 53 -1.06 3.26 -2.07
CA ILE A 53 -2.13 2.32 -2.47
C ILE A 53 -2.52 2.53 -3.94
N LYS A 54 -2.61 3.78 -4.37
CA LYS A 54 -2.90 4.14 -5.76
C LYS A 54 -2.02 5.30 -6.18
N GLY A 55 -1.35 5.16 -7.31
CA GLY A 55 -0.66 6.21 -8.04
C GLY A 55 -1.45 6.70 -9.26
N VAL A 56 -0.75 7.34 -10.18
CA VAL A 56 -1.27 7.67 -11.51
C VAL A 56 -0.93 6.51 -12.43
N GLU A 57 -1.91 6.06 -13.21
CA GLU A 57 -1.73 5.06 -14.26
C GLU A 57 -1.33 5.81 -15.54
N ASP A 58 -0.40 5.26 -16.32
CA ASP A 58 -0.06 5.80 -17.63
C ASP A 58 -1.08 5.26 -18.65
N ASP A 59 -1.95 6.14 -19.16
CA ASP A 59 -2.95 5.78 -20.16
C ASP A 59 -2.34 5.66 -21.59
N SER A 60 -1.02 5.88 -21.75
CA SER A 60 -0.40 6.09 -23.06
C SER A 60 0.60 5.04 -23.54
N SER A 61 0.91 4.00 -22.76
CA SER A 61 1.86 2.96 -23.16
C SER A 61 1.24 1.54 -23.13
N GLU A 62 1.33 0.84 -24.26
CA GLU A 62 1.12 -0.62 -24.36
C GLU A 62 2.30 -1.41 -23.75
N ASP A 63 3.31 -0.69 -23.24
CA ASP A 63 4.50 -1.22 -22.58
C ASP A 63 4.42 -0.93 -21.07
N GLU A 64 4.24 -1.98 -20.26
CA GLU A 64 4.05 -1.92 -18.78
C GLU A 64 5.25 -1.34 -17.98
N ASP A 65 6.30 -0.85 -18.66
CA ASP A 65 7.58 -0.47 -18.05
C ASP A 65 7.92 1.05 -18.13
N GLU A 66 7.07 1.90 -18.71
CA GLU A 66 7.30 3.36 -18.68
C GLU A 66 7.01 3.92 -17.27
N GLN A 67 8.08 4.14 -16.50
CA GLN A 67 8.00 4.85 -15.23
C GLN A 67 7.64 6.32 -15.50
N ILE A 68 6.46 6.74 -15.05
CA ILE A 68 6.06 8.15 -15.03
C ILE A 68 7.11 8.94 -14.24
N ASP A 69 7.75 9.92 -14.88
CA ASP A 69 8.68 10.80 -14.19
C ASP A 69 7.92 11.61 -13.12
N ALA A 70 8.42 11.55 -11.89
CA ALA A 70 7.85 12.27 -10.76
C ALA A 70 7.82 13.79 -10.97
N ASP A 71 8.73 14.32 -11.80
CA ASP A 71 8.81 15.74 -12.11
C ASP A 71 7.80 16.19 -13.17
N ASP A 72 7.21 15.25 -13.92
CA ASP A 72 6.17 15.52 -14.93
C ASP A 72 4.74 15.51 -14.36
N LEU A 73 4.57 15.07 -13.11
CA LEU A 73 3.26 14.97 -12.47
C LEU A 73 2.68 16.35 -12.12
N THR A 74 1.46 16.58 -12.62
CA THR A 74 0.68 17.79 -12.34
C THR A 74 0.06 17.76 -10.93
N THR A 75 -0.36 18.92 -10.42
CA THR A 75 -1.02 19.01 -9.11
C THR A 75 -2.36 18.25 -9.10
N GLU A 76 -3.05 18.24 -10.23
CA GLU A 76 -4.30 17.52 -10.46
C GLU A 76 -4.07 16.01 -10.41
N GLN A 77 -3.00 15.53 -11.06
CA GLN A 77 -2.61 14.12 -11.02
C GLN A 77 -2.22 13.68 -9.59
N MET A 78 -1.60 14.54 -8.80
CA MET A 78 -1.33 14.26 -7.38
C MET A 78 -2.61 14.02 -6.56
N GLN A 79 -3.77 14.52 -6.99
CA GLN A 79 -5.05 14.24 -6.32
C GLN A 79 -5.54 12.80 -6.53
N ALA A 80 -4.98 12.06 -7.50
CA ALA A 80 -5.28 10.64 -7.70
C ALA A 80 -4.57 9.75 -6.66
N PHE A 81 -3.49 10.24 -6.06
CA PHE A 81 -2.70 9.47 -5.11
C PHE A 81 -3.51 9.11 -3.87
N ARG A 82 -3.42 7.85 -3.46
CA ARG A 82 -4.03 7.34 -2.23
C ARG A 82 -2.96 6.68 -1.41
N VAL A 83 -2.81 7.11 -0.17
CA VAL A 83 -1.79 6.63 0.75
C VAL A 83 -2.42 6.21 2.07
N VAL A 84 -1.82 5.22 2.72
CA VAL A 84 -2.16 4.81 4.07
C VAL A 84 -1.02 5.21 5.00
N ALA A 85 -1.33 5.85 6.12
CA ALA A 85 -0.33 6.11 7.15
C ALA A 85 0.01 4.81 7.87
N ILE A 86 1.24 4.36 7.74
CA ILE A 86 1.75 3.17 8.43
C ILE A 86 2.15 3.57 9.83
N THR A 87 1.51 2.96 10.82
CA THR A 87 1.89 3.04 12.23
C THR A 87 2.75 1.84 12.60
N GLN A 88 3.44 1.90 13.74
CA GLN A 88 4.14 0.74 14.30
C GLN A 88 3.25 -0.51 14.43
N ASN A 89 1.97 -0.35 14.77
CA ASN A 89 1.07 -1.49 14.86
C ASN A 89 0.71 -2.04 13.47
N ARG A 90 0.41 -1.17 12.49
CA ARG A 90 0.14 -1.60 11.11
C ARG A 90 1.33 -2.33 10.51
N GLU A 91 2.54 -1.81 10.69
CA GLU A 91 3.77 -2.45 10.21
C GLU A 91 3.94 -3.84 10.83
N LYS A 92 3.76 -3.95 12.14
CA LYS A 92 3.81 -5.24 12.83
C LYS A 92 2.76 -6.22 12.30
N GLN A 93 1.53 -5.75 12.07
CA GLN A 93 0.47 -6.59 11.52
C GLN A 93 0.77 -7.00 10.07
N LEU A 94 1.29 -6.09 9.24
CA LEU A 94 1.69 -6.39 7.85
C LEU A 94 2.71 -7.52 7.83
N HIS A 95 3.74 -7.44 8.68
CA HIS A 95 4.74 -8.49 8.81
C HIS A 95 4.13 -9.80 9.35
N SER A 96 3.35 -9.73 10.43
CA SER A 96 2.74 -10.93 11.04
C SER A 96 1.77 -11.64 10.09
N MET A 97 1.02 -10.89 9.28
CA MET A 97 0.09 -11.45 8.30
C MET A 97 0.82 -11.95 7.06
N ARG A 98 1.96 -11.36 6.69
CA ARG A 98 2.85 -11.92 5.66
C ARG A 98 3.35 -13.29 6.07
N GLU A 99 3.87 -13.43 7.29
CA GLU A 99 4.32 -14.72 7.82
C GLU A 99 3.19 -15.74 7.85
N LEU A 100 1.98 -15.32 8.23
CA LEU A 100 0.82 -16.20 8.24
C LEU A 100 0.44 -16.67 6.83
N VAL A 101 0.33 -15.75 5.85
CA VAL A 101 -0.10 -16.05 4.48
C VAL A 101 0.94 -16.88 3.73
N LEU A 102 2.23 -16.53 3.84
CA LEU A 102 3.30 -17.21 3.11
C LEU A 102 3.85 -18.46 3.82
N GLY A 103 3.59 -18.61 5.12
CA GLY A 103 4.08 -19.74 5.89
C GLY A 103 5.61 -19.77 5.95
N ASP A 104 6.20 -20.91 5.58
CA ASP A 104 7.65 -21.11 5.55
C ASP A 104 8.35 -20.23 4.51
N GLN A 105 7.65 -19.82 3.45
CA GLN A 105 8.21 -19.00 2.38
C GLN A 105 8.30 -17.50 2.71
N ALA A 106 7.86 -17.07 3.91
CA ALA A 106 7.73 -15.65 4.24
C ALA A 106 9.03 -14.83 4.12
N ASN A 107 10.17 -15.49 4.31
CA ASN A 107 11.51 -14.92 4.27
C ASN A 107 12.35 -15.45 3.09
N ASP A 108 11.74 -16.18 2.16
CA ASP A 108 12.45 -16.72 1.01
C ASP A 108 12.72 -15.63 -0.03
N THR A 109 13.87 -15.73 -0.71
CA THR A 109 14.23 -14.81 -1.80
C THR A 109 13.40 -15.04 -3.06
N VAL A 110 12.93 -16.28 -3.26
CA VAL A 110 12.10 -16.68 -4.39
C VAL A 110 10.91 -17.44 -3.84
N LEU A 111 9.70 -16.93 -4.12
CA LEU A 111 8.46 -17.59 -3.72
C LEU A 111 8.09 -18.64 -4.77
N MET A 112 7.73 -19.84 -4.32
CA MET A 112 7.33 -20.95 -5.17
C MET A 112 5.93 -21.39 -4.77
N PHE A 113 4.94 -20.74 -5.38
CA PHE A 113 3.55 -21.12 -5.18
C PHE A 113 3.24 -22.40 -5.97
N ASN A 114 2.52 -23.29 -5.33
CA ASN A 114 1.95 -24.47 -5.94
C ASN A 114 0.50 -24.61 -5.45
N THR A 115 -0.21 -25.60 -5.97
CA THR A 115 -1.61 -25.88 -5.63
C THR A 115 -1.90 -25.99 -4.12
N SER A 116 -0.93 -26.38 -3.30
CA SER A 116 -1.11 -26.41 -1.84
C SER A 116 -1.24 -25.03 -1.19
N PHE A 117 -0.82 -23.96 -1.89
CA PHE A 117 -0.89 -22.60 -1.39
C PHE A 117 -2.32 -22.13 -1.12
N SER A 118 -3.28 -22.44 -2.01
CA SER A 118 -4.67 -22.05 -1.80
C SER A 118 -5.29 -22.78 -0.59
N TYR A 119 -4.97 -24.05 -0.36
CA TYR A 119 -5.37 -24.76 0.87
C TYR A 119 -4.78 -24.14 2.14
N HIS A 120 -3.50 -23.75 2.10
CA HIS A 120 -2.86 -23.04 3.20
C HIS A 120 -3.58 -21.72 3.48
N VAL A 121 -3.83 -20.91 2.46
CA VAL A 121 -4.56 -19.65 2.57
C VAL A 121 -5.96 -19.85 3.18
N ASP A 122 -6.72 -20.88 2.78
CA ASP A 122 -8.02 -21.21 3.43
C ASP A 122 -7.86 -21.51 4.92
N ALA A 123 -6.84 -22.28 5.30
CA ALA A 123 -6.58 -22.60 6.70
C ALA A 123 -6.20 -21.36 7.53
N THR A 124 -5.48 -20.40 6.94
CA THR A 124 -5.09 -19.17 7.66
C THR A 124 -6.29 -18.30 8.03
N TRP A 125 -7.36 -18.32 7.24
CA TRP A 125 -8.56 -17.53 7.51
C TRP A 125 -9.20 -17.86 8.86
N ASP A 126 -9.17 -19.13 9.28
CA ASP A 126 -9.71 -19.51 10.59
C ASP A 126 -8.89 -18.94 11.76
N SER A 127 -7.57 -18.86 11.58
CA SER A 127 -6.67 -18.21 12.55
C SER A 127 -6.93 -16.71 12.64
N VAL A 128 -7.14 -16.04 11.49
CA VAL A 128 -7.48 -14.62 11.44
C VAL A 128 -8.84 -14.37 12.08
N LYS A 129 -9.87 -15.13 11.70
CA LYS A 129 -11.23 -15.01 12.26
C LYS A 129 -11.24 -15.19 13.78
N LYS A 130 -10.51 -16.19 14.29
CA LYS A 130 -10.34 -16.41 15.73
C LYS A 130 -9.66 -15.21 16.40
N SER A 131 -8.62 -14.66 15.77
CA SER A 131 -7.90 -13.50 16.30
C SER A 131 -8.78 -12.25 16.32
N LEU A 132 -9.48 -11.95 15.23
CA LEU A 132 -10.46 -10.86 15.13
C LEU A 132 -11.57 -10.97 16.20
N SER A 133 -12.05 -12.19 16.49
CA SER A 133 -13.08 -12.39 17.53
C SER A 133 -12.58 -12.09 18.95
N ARG A 134 -11.27 -12.24 19.19
CA ARG A 134 -10.64 -12.00 20.50
C ARG A 134 -10.20 -10.55 20.67
N THR A 135 -9.83 -9.89 19.59
CA THR A 135 -9.47 -8.46 19.59
C THR A 135 -10.70 -7.62 19.90
N LYS A 136 -10.67 -6.86 20.99
CA LYS A 136 -11.80 -6.00 21.37
C LYS A 136 -11.71 -4.61 20.74
N ASP A 137 -10.50 -4.09 20.63
CA ASP A 137 -10.20 -2.77 20.08
C ASP A 137 -10.49 -2.74 18.56
N PRO A 138 -11.40 -1.86 18.09
CA PRO A 138 -11.69 -1.71 16.66
C PRO A 138 -10.47 -1.24 15.85
N SER A 139 -9.60 -0.42 16.42
CA SER A 139 -8.40 0.06 15.71
C SER A 139 -7.42 -1.08 15.44
N GLN A 140 -7.20 -1.95 16.43
CA GLN A 140 -6.41 -3.17 16.23
C GLN A 140 -7.05 -4.14 15.23
N LYS A 141 -8.39 -4.26 15.23
CA LYS A 141 -9.11 -5.06 14.21
C LYS A 141 -8.91 -4.52 12.81
N LEU A 142 -8.96 -3.18 12.65
CA LEU A 142 -8.71 -2.52 11.38
C LEU A 142 -7.32 -2.88 10.87
N ASP A 143 -6.29 -2.70 11.71
CA ASP A 143 -4.90 -2.94 11.32
C ASP A 143 -4.66 -4.41 10.95
N MET A 144 -5.23 -5.36 11.72
CA MET A 144 -5.16 -6.78 11.42
C MET A 144 -5.85 -7.13 10.10
N LEU A 145 -7.05 -6.60 9.89
CA LEU A 145 -7.86 -6.93 8.72
C LEU A 145 -7.27 -6.29 7.45
N PHE A 146 -6.78 -5.06 7.54
CA PHE A 146 -6.01 -4.40 6.49
C PHE A 146 -4.77 -5.21 6.13
N ALA A 147 -3.94 -5.54 7.12
CA ALA A 147 -2.70 -6.27 6.88
C ALA A 147 -2.94 -7.64 6.22
N TYR A 148 -3.98 -8.37 6.65
CA TYR A 148 -4.31 -9.66 6.07
C TYR A 148 -4.85 -9.52 4.64
N SER A 149 -5.79 -8.61 4.40
CA SER A 149 -6.30 -8.35 3.05
C SER A 149 -5.20 -7.87 2.10
N TYR A 150 -4.29 -7.01 2.56
CA TYR A 150 -3.17 -6.52 1.75
C TYR A 150 -2.23 -7.65 1.33
N ASN A 151 -1.82 -8.53 2.25
CA ASN A 151 -0.97 -9.67 1.89
C ASN A 151 -1.69 -10.68 0.97
N LEU A 152 -3.01 -10.83 1.09
CA LEU A 152 -3.77 -11.65 0.13
C LEU A 152 -3.85 -10.99 -1.25
N ASP A 153 -3.91 -9.67 -1.33
CA ASP A 153 -3.90 -8.94 -2.59
C ASP A 153 -2.54 -9.03 -3.29
N GLU A 154 -1.46 -8.89 -2.52
CA GLU A 154 -0.07 -8.98 -2.97
C GLU A 154 0.26 -10.39 -3.50
N PHE A 155 -0.15 -11.44 -2.78
CA PHE A 155 0.12 -12.84 -3.15
C PHE A 155 -1.13 -13.51 -3.70
N ASP A 156 -1.63 -13.01 -4.83
CA ASP A 156 -2.94 -13.36 -5.37
C ASP A 156 -3.06 -14.76 -6.02
N VAL A 157 -2.01 -15.57 -5.98
CA VAL A 157 -2.01 -16.91 -6.59
C VAL A 157 -3.15 -17.78 -6.07
N TRP A 158 -3.61 -17.58 -4.83
CA TRP A 158 -4.79 -18.26 -4.29
C TRP A 158 -6.08 -17.97 -5.06
N MET A 159 -6.19 -16.81 -5.73
CA MET A 159 -7.33 -16.44 -6.57
C MET A 159 -7.31 -17.20 -7.91
N HIS A 160 -6.12 -17.47 -8.44
CA HIS A 160 -5.91 -18.00 -9.78
C HIS A 160 -5.69 -19.52 -9.81
N ASP A 161 -5.23 -20.10 -8.69
CA ASP A 161 -5.10 -21.54 -8.45
C ASP A 161 -6.07 -21.96 -7.32
N ASN A 162 -7.36 -21.69 -7.56
CA ASN A 162 -8.42 -21.89 -6.56
C ASN A 162 -8.81 -23.37 -6.43
N GLU A 163 -8.04 -24.09 -5.63
CA GLU A 163 -8.28 -25.50 -5.29
C GLU A 163 -8.91 -25.66 -3.89
N GLY A 164 -9.03 -24.55 -3.14
CA GLY A 164 -9.72 -24.47 -1.84
C GLY A 164 -11.14 -23.88 -1.92
N ASP A 165 -11.75 -23.58 -0.77
CA ASP A 165 -13.02 -22.83 -0.71
C ASP A 165 -12.73 -21.32 -0.64
N MET A 166 -12.07 -20.75 -1.66
CA MET A 166 -11.70 -19.33 -1.64
C MET A 166 -12.92 -18.39 -1.57
N GLY A 167 -14.08 -18.85 -2.04
CA GLY A 167 -15.35 -18.13 -1.88
C GLY A 167 -15.75 -17.92 -0.41
N ARG A 168 -15.44 -18.86 0.48
CA ARG A 168 -15.59 -18.70 1.94
C ARG A 168 -14.71 -17.59 2.48
N ILE A 169 -13.47 -17.48 2.02
CA ILE A 169 -12.54 -16.42 2.46
C ILE A 169 -13.06 -15.06 2.00
N VAL A 170 -13.38 -14.90 0.71
CA VAL A 170 -13.92 -13.65 0.14
C VAL A 170 -15.17 -13.21 0.90
N LYS A 171 -16.13 -14.11 1.11
CA LYS A 171 -17.35 -13.82 1.88
C LYS A 171 -17.04 -13.45 3.33
N GLY A 172 -16.10 -14.15 3.95
CA GLY A 172 -15.65 -13.92 5.31
C GLY A 172 -15.03 -12.52 5.48
N LEU A 173 -14.11 -12.15 4.59
CA LEU A 173 -13.48 -10.84 4.57
C LEU A 173 -14.49 -9.73 4.32
N ALA A 174 -15.38 -9.90 3.33
CA ALA A 174 -16.42 -8.92 3.03
C ALA A 174 -17.31 -8.66 4.27
N THR A 175 -17.70 -9.73 4.96
CA THR A 175 -18.50 -9.64 6.19
C THR A 175 -17.74 -8.95 7.33
N ALA A 176 -16.46 -9.29 7.52
CA ALA A 176 -15.61 -8.70 8.54
C ALA A 176 -15.41 -7.19 8.31
N TRP A 177 -15.07 -6.80 7.08
CA TRP A 177 -14.90 -5.40 6.68
C TRP A 177 -16.20 -4.63 6.85
N LYS A 178 -17.30 -5.13 6.28
CA LYS A 178 -18.61 -4.48 6.42
C LYS A 178 -19.00 -4.31 7.88
N SER A 179 -18.84 -5.34 8.71
CA SER A 179 -19.15 -5.25 10.14
C SER A 179 -18.26 -4.24 10.85
N LEU A 180 -16.99 -4.13 10.50
CA LEU A 180 -16.05 -3.19 11.13
C LEU A 180 -16.39 -1.75 10.75
N LEU A 181 -16.58 -1.48 9.45
CA LEU A 181 -16.83 -0.15 8.90
C LEU A 181 -18.22 0.41 9.25
N THR A 182 -19.22 -0.45 9.45
CA THR A 182 -20.59 -0.01 9.76
C THR A 182 -20.86 0.18 11.26
N LYS A 183 -20.10 -0.49 12.13
CA LYS A 183 -20.36 -0.49 13.58
C LYS A 183 -19.50 0.49 14.37
N HIS A 184 -18.45 1.03 13.76
CA HIS A 184 -17.47 1.87 14.46
C HIS A 184 -17.31 3.20 13.72
N SER A 185 -17.15 4.27 14.49
CA SER A 185 -16.85 5.59 13.95
C SER A 185 -15.40 5.68 13.50
N ASP A 186 -15.05 6.74 12.78
CA ASP A 186 -13.68 6.98 12.33
C ASP A 186 -12.70 7.09 13.50
N GLU A 187 -13.12 7.73 14.59
CA GLU A 187 -12.32 7.88 15.81
C GLU A 187 -12.05 6.52 16.47
N ALA A 188 -13.05 5.64 16.51
CA ALA A 188 -12.91 4.30 17.09
C ALA A 188 -12.00 3.39 16.25
N LEU A 189 -12.00 3.57 14.92
CA LEU A 189 -11.09 2.87 14.01
C LEU A 189 -9.65 3.40 14.07
N GLY A 190 -9.45 4.62 14.58
CA GLY A 190 -8.12 5.20 14.78
C GLY A 190 -7.36 5.44 13.48
N TRP A 191 -8.08 5.62 12.37
CA TRP A 191 -7.51 6.07 11.12
C TRP A 191 -7.69 7.59 10.96
N ASP A 192 -6.77 8.23 10.25
CA ASP A 192 -6.97 9.63 9.88
C ASP A 192 -7.89 9.73 8.65
N CYS A 193 -8.78 10.72 8.66
CA CYS A 193 -9.75 10.94 7.58
C CYS A 193 -9.13 11.62 6.35
N LYS A 194 -7.89 12.10 6.44
CA LYS A 194 -7.22 12.85 5.38
C LYS A 194 -6.54 11.94 4.35
N TYR A 195 -5.87 10.90 4.84
CA TYR A 195 -5.04 9.99 4.05
C TYR A 195 -5.46 8.54 4.30
N THR A 196 -5.37 8.02 5.53
CA THR A 196 -5.55 6.58 5.79
C THR A 196 -6.92 6.06 5.39
N LYS A 197 -8.00 6.73 5.79
CA LYS A 197 -9.36 6.30 5.42
C LYS A 197 -9.56 6.30 3.90
N PRO A 198 -9.30 7.40 3.17
CA PRO A 198 -9.34 7.38 1.70
C PRO A 198 -8.45 6.28 1.08
N GLY A 199 -7.24 6.08 1.62
CA GLY A 199 -6.30 5.04 1.19
C GLY A 199 -6.85 3.63 1.34
N MET A 200 -7.33 3.28 2.53
CA MET A 200 -7.90 1.95 2.79
C MET A 200 -9.19 1.72 1.98
N MET A 201 -10.03 2.74 1.80
CA MET A 201 -11.24 2.61 0.98
C MET A 201 -10.91 2.40 -0.50
N GLN A 202 -9.86 3.06 -1.01
CA GLN A 202 -9.34 2.80 -2.35
C GLN A 202 -8.83 1.36 -2.48
N PHE A 203 -8.02 0.92 -1.52
CA PHE A 203 -7.50 -0.46 -1.47
C PHE A 203 -8.65 -1.48 -1.54
N LEU A 204 -9.67 -1.34 -0.70
CA LEU A 204 -10.82 -2.26 -0.70
C LEU A 204 -11.60 -2.24 -2.01
N THR A 205 -11.63 -1.10 -2.70
CA THR A 205 -12.26 -0.98 -4.02
C THR A 205 -11.44 -1.70 -5.09
N GLN A 206 -10.11 -1.54 -5.09
CA GLN A 206 -9.21 -2.27 -5.99
C GLN A 206 -9.28 -3.78 -5.74
N PHE A 207 -9.22 -4.20 -4.47
CA PHE A 207 -9.33 -5.60 -4.07
C PHE A 207 -10.67 -6.21 -4.51
N LYS A 208 -11.78 -5.46 -4.36
CA LYS A 208 -13.09 -5.86 -4.90
C LYS A 208 -13.03 -6.08 -6.40
N SER A 209 -12.51 -5.10 -7.15
CA SER A 209 -12.41 -5.19 -8.61
C SER A 209 -11.58 -6.38 -9.06
N LYS A 210 -10.47 -6.66 -8.37
CA LYS A 210 -9.62 -7.83 -8.64
C LYS A 210 -10.38 -9.14 -8.45
N ILE A 211 -11.06 -9.31 -7.31
CA ILE A 211 -11.88 -10.51 -7.02
C ILE A 211 -13.00 -10.67 -8.05
N GLU A 212 -13.75 -9.60 -8.33
CA GLU A 212 -14.92 -9.66 -9.23
C GLU A 212 -14.54 -9.73 -10.71
N GLY A 213 -13.29 -9.37 -11.05
CA GLY A 213 -12.68 -9.56 -12.37
C GLY A 213 -12.21 -10.98 -12.65
N THR A 214 -12.08 -11.83 -11.63
CA THR A 214 -11.67 -13.23 -11.84
C THR A 214 -12.72 -14.01 -12.65
N PRO A 215 -12.30 -14.98 -13.50
CA PRO A 215 -13.25 -15.78 -14.28
C PRO A 215 -14.27 -16.49 -13.40
N LYS A 216 -15.55 -16.48 -13.80
CA LYS A 216 -16.66 -17.05 -13.00
C LYS A 216 -16.47 -18.50 -12.57
N TYR A 217 -15.71 -19.29 -13.34
CA TYR A 217 -15.43 -20.68 -13.00
C TYR A 217 -14.53 -20.84 -11.76
N MET A 218 -13.79 -19.78 -11.37
CA MET A 218 -13.03 -19.71 -10.13
C MET A 218 -13.93 -19.54 -8.88
N LYS A 219 -15.24 -19.28 -9.02
CA LYS A 219 -16.22 -19.30 -7.89
C LYS A 219 -15.84 -18.45 -6.65
N LEU A 220 -15.05 -17.38 -6.81
CA LEU A 220 -14.64 -16.51 -5.68
C LEU A 220 -15.80 -15.73 -5.04
N GLY A 221 -16.91 -15.52 -5.77
CA GLY A 221 -18.08 -14.81 -5.26
C GLY A 221 -17.97 -13.30 -5.41
N LYS A 222 -18.47 -12.54 -4.41
CA LYS A 222 -18.50 -11.07 -4.43
C LYS A 222 -17.94 -10.49 -3.13
N PHE A 223 -17.12 -9.46 -3.25
CA PHE A 223 -16.53 -8.78 -2.11
C PHE A 223 -17.34 -7.53 -1.72
N ASN A 224 -18.48 -7.76 -1.08
CA ASN A 224 -19.39 -6.70 -0.65
C ASN A 224 -19.03 -6.16 0.74
N PHE A 225 -18.01 -5.30 0.80
CA PHE A 225 -17.56 -4.65 2.04
C PHE A 225 -18.38 -3.41 2.43
N GLN A 226 -19.25 -2.94 1.53
CA GLN A 226 -20.19 -1.82 1.70
C GLN A 226 -21.57 -2.34 2.11
#